data_AF-A0A533VW05-F1
#
_entry.id   AF-A0A533VW05-F1
#
_cell.length_a   1.000
_cell.length_b   1.000
_cell.length_c   1.000
_cell.angle_alpha   90.00
_cell.angle_beta   90.00
_cell.angle_gamma   90.00
#
_symmetry.space_group_name_H-M   'P 1'
#
loop_
_entity.id
_entity.type
_entity.pdbx_description
1 polymer ?
#
loop_
_entity_poly.entity_id
_entity_poly.type
_entity_poly.pdbx_seq_one_letter_code
_entity_poly.pdbx_strand_id
1 'polypeptide(L)'
;MVDGLRYAIASGMMAAQTYLAAAVSGSFREKNLSRYRDLLTPIYEDVNRSGRDSFISESGFVYRTLPRLLFASKVLSHEARIKPEEVARERVRHGADAVTYVEDGGYLQIDVNDELASRSVTKPWIPSCPANCFTLTTPGGNFSSFRDLFQQNLDAVGGGHRKKALDQTMRQVAESQLAFNPVGCVECGTCRAIGPKETIGFGYESRGRGVSYSFG
;
A
#
# COMPACT_ATOMS: atom_id res chain seq x y z
N MET A 1 14.59 -10.32 -2.44
CA MET A 1 14.17 -9.20 -1.58
C MET A 1 15.42 -8.51 -1.05
N VAL A 2 15.50 -7.20 -1.22
CA VAL A 2 16.66 -6.37 -0.85
C VAL A 2 16.36 -5.67 0.47
N ASP A 3 17.33 -5.60 1.38
CA ASP A 3 17.29 -4.72 2.55
C ASP A 3 17.49 -3.26 2.10
N GLY A 4 16.38 -2.52 1.96
CA GLY A 4 16.39 -1.13 1.51
C GLY A 4 17.08 -0.17 2.49
N LEU A 5 17.17 -0.50 3.78
CA LEU A 5 17.73 0.39 4.80
C LEU A 5 19.22 0.63 4.57
N ARG A 6 19.97 -0.44 4.25
CA ARG A 6 21.42 -0.34 3.99
C ARG A 6 21.72 0.54 2.79
N TYR A 7 20.97 0.39 1.70
CA TYR A 7 21.15 1.24 0.52
C TYR A 7 20.72 2.68 0.79
N ALA A 8 19.68 2.92 1.58
CA ALA A 8 19.30 4.27 1.99
C ALA A 8 20.42 4.96 2.77
N ILE A 9 20.98 4.29 3.79
CA ILE A 9 22.13 4.79 4.56
C ILE A 9 23.33 5.06 3.64
N ALA A 10 23.70 4.09 2.80
CA ALA A 10 24.84 4.22 1.90
C ALA A 10 24.66 5.38 0.91
N SER A 11 23.47 5.54 0.32
CA SER A 11 23.16 6.66 -0.57
C SER A 11 23.28 8.01 0.14
N GLY A 12 22.83 8.12 1.39
CA GLY A 12 22.99 9.32 2.22
C GLY A 12 24.46 9.67 2.49
N MET A 13 25.30 8.66 2.79
CA MET A 13 26.74 8.84 2.95
C MET A 13 27.41 9.33 1.66
N MET A 14 27.04 8.78 0.49
CA MET A 14 27.56 9.21 -0.81
C MET A 14 27.11 10.63 -1.18
N ALA A 15 25.88 11.02 -0.82
CA ALA A 15 25.39 12.39 -1.01
C ALA A 15 26.21 13.36 -0.16
N ALA A 16 26.45 13.04 1.12
CA ALA A 16 27.29 13.83 2.01
C ALA A 16 28.73 13.94 1.48
N GLN A 17 29.31 12.85 1.01
CA GLN A 17 30.65 12.84 0.39
C GLN A 17 30.72 13.76 -0.84
N THR A 18 29.69 13.73 -1.69
CA THR A 18 29.61 14.60 -2.88
C THR A 18 29.53 16.07 -2.47
N TYR A 19 28.70 16.39 -1.48
CA TYR A 19 28.57 17.73 -0.95
C TYR A 19 29.89 18.26 -0.37
N LEU A 20 30.59 17.46 0.44
CA LEU A 20 31.89 17.83 0.99
C LEU A 20 32.93 18.08 -0.09
N ALA A 21 32.97 17.25 -1.14
CA ALA A 21 33.87 17.46 -2.27
C ALA A 21 33.55 18.76 -3.05
N ALA A 22 32.27 19.08 -3.22
CA ALA A 22 31.83 20.34 -3.84
C ALA A 22 32.18 21.56 -2.97
N ALA A 23 32.04 21.43 -1.64
CA ALA A 23 32.40 22.47 -0.68
C ALA A 23 33.91 22.76 -0.68
N VAL A 24 34.75 21.72 -0.65
CA VAL A 24 36.23 21.84 -0.70
C VAL A 24 36.70 22.47 -2.01
N SER A 25 36.04 22.15 -3.13
CA SER A 25 36.35 22.74 -4.44
C SER A 25 35.68 24.11 -4.67
N GLY A 26 34.99 24.68 -3.66
CA GLY A 26 34.35 26.00 -3.72
C GLY A 26 33.29 26.15 -4.81
N SER A 27 32.76 25.05 -5.37
CA SER A 27 31.83 25.12 -6.49
C SER A 27 30.73 24.06 -6.40
N PHE A 28 29.52 24.53 -6.11
CA PHE A 28 28.29 23.72 -6.18
C PHE A 28 27.69 23.75 -7.59
N ARG A 29 28.53 23.52 -8.60
CA ARG A 29 28.09 23.43 -10.00
C ARG A 29 27.68 22.00 -10.33
N GLU A 30 26.81 21.86 -11.33
CA GLU A 30 26.29 20.58 -11.83
C GLU A 30 27.36 19.49 -11.99
N LYS A 31 28.53 19.86 -12.53
CA LYS A 31 29.69 18.96 -12.72
C LYS A 31 30.23 18.30 -11.44
N ASN A 32 30.05 18.93 -10.28
CA ASN A 32 30.53 18.40 -9.00
C ASN A 32 29.44 17.59 -8.29
N LEU A 33 28.17 17.93 -8.54
CA LEU A 33 27.01 17.17 -8.04
C LEU A 33 26.73 15.91 -8.88
N SER A 34 27.12 15.89 -10.15
CA SER A 34 27.02 14.69 -11.01
C SER A 34 27.85 13.52 -10.48
N ARG A 35 28.90 13.79 -9.70
CA ARG A 35 29.69 12.76 -9.01
C ARG A 35 28.83 11.87 -8.10
N TYR A 36 27.74 12.40 -7.56
CA TYR A 36 26.80 11.61 -6.76
C TYR A 36 26.20 10.47 -7.58
N ARG A 37 25.84 10.74 -8.85
CA ARG A 37 25.29 9.72 -9.75
C ARG A 37 26.30 8.59 -9.98
N ASP A 38 27.57 8.95 -10.15
CA ASP A 38 28.63 7.97 -10.36
C ASP A 38 28.81 7.08 -9.13
N LEU A 39 28.79 7.67 -7.93
CA LEU A 39 28.87 6.93 -6.65
C LEU A 39 27.69 5.98 -6.45
N LEU A 40 26.49 6.34 -6.93
CA LEU A 40 25.30 5.48 -6.81
C LEU A 40 25.29 4.29 -7.77
N THR A 41 26.13 4.26 -8.81
CA THR A 41 26.15 3.21 -9.84
C THR A 41 26.12 1.79 -9.27
N PRO A 42 26.95 1.42 -8.27
CA PRO A 42 26.95 0.07 -7.72
C PRO A 42 25.63 -0.29 -7.02
N ILE A 43 24.99 0.68 -6.35
CA ILE A 43 23.67 0.49 -5.73
C ILE A 43 22.63 0.23 -6.81
N TYR A 44 22.63 1.02 -7.89
CA TYR A 44 21.70 0.83 -8.99
C TYR A 44 21.87 -0.52 -9.69
N GLU A 45 23.11 -0.96 -9.92
CA GLU A 45 23.39 -2.26 -10.52
C GLU A 45 22.85 -3.41 -9.67
N ASP A 46 23.03 -3.35 -8.35
CA ASP A 46 22.58 -4.40 -7.43
C ASP A 46 21.04 -4.42 -7.26
N VAL A 47 20.41 -3.24 -7.18
CA VAL A 47 18.95 -3.11 -7.20
C VAL A 47 18.38 -3.63 -8.52
N ASN A 48 18.98 -3.27 -9.65
CA ASN A 48 18.55 -3.76 -10.96
C ASN A 48 18.70 -5.28 -11.08
N ARG A 49 19.82 -5.84 -10.60
CA ARG A 49 20.03 -7.29 -10.56
C ARG A 49 18.93 -7.98 -9.75
N SER A 50 18.67 -7.50 -8.55
CA SER A 50 17.63 -8.02 -7.66
C SER A 50 16.22 -7.89 -8.26
N GLY A 51 15.97 -6.81 -9.01
CA GLY A 51 14.72 -6.61 -9.74
C GLY A 51 14.50 -7.67 -10.83
N ARG A 52 15.54 -8.05 -11.57
CA ARG A 52 15.46 -9.14 -12.56
C ARG A 52 15.21 -10.50 -11.89
N ASP A 53 15.87 -10.77 -10.77
CA ASP A 53 15.70 -12.03 -10.03
C ASP A 53 14.28 -12.15 -9.45
N SER A 54 13.73 -11.02 -8.98
CA SER A 54 12.34 -10.92 -8.52
C SER A 54 11.35 -11.10 -9.68
N PHE A 55 11.60 -10.51 -10.85
CA PHE A 55 10.77 -10.71 -12.04
C PHE A 55 10.69 -12.18 -12.48
N ILE A 56 11.79 -12.93 -12.37
CA ILE A 56 11.84 -14.36 -12.73
C ILE A 56 11.08 -15.19 -11.69
N SER A 57 11.38 -14.99 -10.40
CA SER A 57 10.80 -15.77 -9.30
C SER A 57 9.35 -15.43 -8.97
N GLU A 58 8.94 -14.18 -9.20
CA GLU A 58 7.59 -13.68 -8.94
C GLU A 58 6.72 -13.58 -10.20
N SER A 59 7.18 -14.16 -11.31
CA SER A 59 6.39 -14.19 -12.54
C SER A 59 5.04 -14.89 -12.29
N GLY A 60 3.98 -14.38 -12.92
CA GLY A 60 2.63 -14.97 -12.81
C GLY A 60 2.58 -16.44 -13.23
N PHE A 61 3.53 -16.89 -14.07
CA PHE A 61 3.71 -18.30 -14.40
C PHE A 61 4.24 -19.13 -13.21
N VAL A 62 5.26 -18.64 -12.50
CA VAL A 62 5.78 -19.32 -11.31
C VAL A 62 4.71 -19.40 -10.23
N TYR A 63 4.01 -18.31 -9.92
CA TYR A 63 2.96 -18.32 -8.88
C TYR A 63 1.70 -19.11 -9.25
N ARG A 64 1.28 -19.13 -10.52
CA ARG A 64 0.02 -19.78 -10.92
C ARG A 64 0.20 -21.22 -11.36
N THR A 65 1.28 -21.52 -12.07
CA THR A 65 1.48 -22.81 -12.74
C THR A 65 2.29 -23.77 -11.87
N LEU A 66 3.35 -23.27 -11.21
CA LEU A 66 4.27 -24.13 -10.47
C LEU A 66 3.63 -24.73 -9.20
N PRO A 67 2.92 -23.96 -8.33
CA PRO A 67 2.16 -24.55 -7.23
C PRO A 67 1.12 -25.55 -7.69
N ARG A 68 0.41 -25.28 -8.79
CA ARG A 68 -0.60 -26.21 -9.30
C ARG A 68 0.00 -27.56 -9.69
N LEU A 69 1.16 -27.56 -10.35
CA LEU A 69 1.87 -28.79 -10.70
C LEU A 69 2.45 -29.49 -9.47
N LEU A 70 3.05 -28.74 -8.53
CA LEU A 70 3.66 -29.28 -7.31
C LEU A 70 2.64 -29.83 -6.32
N PHE A 71 1.46 -29.21 -6.18
CA PHE A 71 0.39 -29.69 -5.32
C PHE A 71 -0.50 -30.73 -6.02
N ALA A 72 -0.59 -30.75 -7.35
CA ALA A 72 -1.27 -31.81 -8.09
C ALA A 72 -0.52 -33.16 -8.00
N SER A 73 0.80 -33.14 -7.88
CA SER A 73 1.60 -34.36 -7.73
C SER A 73 1.46 -35.02 -6.34
N LYS A 74 0.78 -34.36 -5.38
CA LYS A 74 0.60 -34.79 -3.98
C LYS A 74 1.88 -35.10 -3.19
N VAL A 75 3.07 -34.91 -3.77
CA VAL A 75 4.36 -35.22 -3.14
C VAL A 75 4.67 -34.26 -1.98
N LEU A 76 4.13 -33.03 -2.02
CA LEU A 76 4.40 -31.97 -1.03
C LEU A 76 3.14 -31.51 -0.28
N SER A 77 2.01 -32.20 -0.44
CA SER A 77 0.76 -31.86 0.24
C SER A 77 0.52 -32.77 1.43
N HIS A 78 0.67 -32.24 2.64
CA HIS A 78 0.12 -32.86 3.84
C HIS A 78 -1.28 -32.29 4.11
N GLU A 79 -2.23 -33.18 4.38
CA GLU A 79 -3.60 -32.82 4.73
C GLU A 79 -3.60 -32.27 6.17
N ALA A 80 -3.50 -30.95 6.30
CA ALA A 80 -3.61 -30.28 7.59
C ALA A 80 -5.10 -30.21 7.98
N ARG A 81 -5.52 -31.01 8.95
CA ARG A 81 -6.83 -30.84 9.61
C ARG A 81 -6.77 -29.58 10.46
N ILE A 82 -7.19 -28.46 9.87
CA ILE A 82 -7.44 -27.23 10.61
C ILE A 82 -8.69 -27.51 11.46
N LYS A 83 -8.49 -27.78 12.75
CA LYS A 83 -9.60 -27.74 13.70
C LYS A 83 -10.15 -26.31 13.66
N PRO A 84 -11.47 -26.11 13.51
CA PRO A 84 -12.04 -24.78 13.64
C PRO A 84 -11.72 -24.33 15.06
N GLU A 85 -10.79 -23.40 15.19
CA GLU A 85 -10.57 -22.71 16.45
C GLU A 85 -11.79 -21.82 16.66
N GLU A 86 -12.64 -22.20 17.63
CA GLU A 86 -13.86 -21.46 18.03
C GLU A 86 -13.54 -20.07 18.61
N VAL A 87 -12.26 -19.77 18.79
CA VAL A 87 -11.83 -18.40 19.02
C VAL A 87 -11.89 -17.73 17.66
N ALA A 88 -13.05 -17.12 17.39
CA ALA A 88 -13.09 -15.93 16.57
C ALA A 88 -11.82 -15.15 16.94
N ARG A 89 -10.85 -15.08 16.02
CA ARG A 89 -9.94 -13.96 16.03
C ARG A 89 -10.87 -12.77 15.88
N GLU A 90 -11.40 -12.29 17.02
CA GLU A 90 -11.50 -10.88 17.30
C GLU A 90 -10.31 -10.32 16.56
N ARG A 91 -10.57 -9.59 15.46
CA ARG A 91 -9.52 -8.90 14.75
C ARG A 91 -8.84 -8.14 15.86
N VAL A 92 -7.72 -8.66 16.35
CA VAL A 92 -7.02 -8.01 17.42
C VAL A 92 -6.77 -6.67 16.80
N ARG A 93 -7.29 -5.62 17.44
CA ARG A 93 -7.02 -4.25 17.07
C ARG A 93 -5.54 -4.00 17.37
N HIS A 94 -4.66 -4.74 16.69
CA HIS A 94 -3.25 -4.48 16.69
C HIS A 94 -3.10 -3.26 15.79
N GLY A 95 -2.94 -2.09 16.42
CA GLY A 95 -2.15 -1.03 15.82
C GLY A 95 -2.78 0.35 15.72
N ALA A 96 -4.00 0.60 16.22
CA ALA A 96 -4.38 1.98 16.53
C ALA A 96 -3.83 2.39 17.92
N ASP A 97 -3.78 1.45 18.87
CA ASP A 97 -3.35 1.75 20.25
C ASP A 97 -1.83 1.88 20.42
N ALA A 98 -1.03 1.45 19.43
CA ALA A 98 0.44 1.55 19.44
C ALA A 98 0.97 2.74 18.62
N VAL A 99 0.07 3.46 17.94
CA VAL A 99 0.38 4.53 17.02
C VAL A 99 -0.30 5.79 17.53
N THR A 100 0.49 6.66 18.16
CA THR A 100 -0.02 7.97 18.58
C THR A 100 -0.12 8.87 17.37
N TYR A 101 -1.33 9.31 17.01
CA TYR A 101 -1.55 10.32 15.98
C TYR A 101 -1.63 11.69 16.64
N VAL A 102 -0.75 12.60 16.23
CA VAL A 102 -0.78 14.00 16.67
C VAL A 102 -1.44 14.82 15.59
N GLU A 103 -2.69 15.25 15.82
CA GLU A 103 -3.43 16.07 14.86
C GLU A 103 -2.75 17.43 14.62
N ASP A 104 -2.68 17.83 13.36
CA ASP A 104 -2.07 19.10 12.95
C ASP A 104 -3.09 20.19 12.62
N GLY A 105 -4.10 20.40 13.48
CA GLY A 105 -4.97 21.58 13.45
C GLY A 105 -5.59 21.93 12.08
N GLY A 106 -5.77 20.96 11.19
CA GLY A 106 -6.30 21.14 9.83
C GLY A 106 -5.30 20.97 8.67
N TYR A 107 -4.00 20.78 8.92
CA TYR A 107 -3.04 20.41 7.86
C TYR A 107 -3.15 18.92 7.54
N LEU A 108 -3.47 18.61 6.29
CA LEU A 108 -3.52 17.25 5.77
C LEU A 108 -2.33 17.04 4.84
N GLN A 109 -1.39 16.21 5.26
CA GLN A 109 -0.23 15.83 4.44
C GLN A 109 -0.64 14.99 3.23
N ILE A 110 -1.74 14.26 3.33
CA ILE A 110 -2.29 13.46 2.24
C ILE A 110 -3.50 14.21 1.70
N ASP A 111 -3.38 14.65 0.46
CA ASP A 111 -4.45 15.29 -0.29
C ASP A 111 -5.03 14.27 -1.28
N VAL A 112 -6.33 14.02 -1.16
CA VAL A 112 -7.04 13.07 -2.03
C VAL A 112 -8.05 13.85 -2.85
N ASN A 113 -7.93 13.74 -4.17
CA ASN A 113 -8.96 14.20 -5.07
C ASN A 113 -10.09 13.17 -5.11
N ASP A 114 -11.05 13.32 -4.19
CA ASP A 114 -12.19 12.41 -4.02
C ASP A 114 -13.03 12.28 -5.31
N GLU A 115 -13.12 13.34 -6.11
CA GLU A 115 -13.84 13.30 -7.39
C GLU A 115 -13.14 12.37 -8.39
N LEU A 116 -11.82 12.49 -8.54
CA LEU A 116 -11.02 11.61 -9.40
C LEU A 116 -11.01 10.18 -8.86
N ALA A 117 -10.90 10.00 -7.54
CA ALA A 117 -10.97 8.68 -6.91
C ALA A 117 -12.33 8.01 -7.15
N SER A 118 -13.42 8.78 -7.06
CA SER A 118 -14.79 8.29 -7.27
C SER A 118 -15.05 7.81 -8.70
N ARG A 119 -14.36 8.37 -9.70
CA ARG A 119 -14.46 7.94 -11.12
C ARG A 119 -13.86 6.55 -11.37
N SER A 120 -13.06 6.01 -10.44
CA SER A 120 -12.55 4.66 -10.56
C SER A 120 -13.69 3.65 -10.41
N VAL A 121 -13.80 2.75 -11.40
CA VAL A 121 -14.80 1.67 -11.39
C VAL A 121 -14.48 0.62 -10.32
N THR A 122 -13.19 0.37 -10.09
CA THR A 122 -12.72 -0.70 -9.19
C THR A 122 -12.42 -0.21 -7.78
N LYS A 123 -12.26 1.11 -7.59
CA LYS A 123 -11.98 1.77 -6.30
C LYS A 123 -10.94 1.02 -5.45
N PRO A 124 -9.72 0.82 -5.99
CA PRO A 124 -8.72 -0.07 -5.39
C PRO A 124 -8.23 0.39 -4.01
N TRP A 125 -8.40 1.68 -3.68
CA TRP A 125 -8.00 2.26 -2.40
C TRP A 125 -8.72 1.67 -1.18
N ILE A 126 -9.98 1.24 -1.34
CA ILE A 126 -10.77 0.66 -0.25
C ILE A 126 -10.16 -0.66 0.23
N PRO A 127 -10.00 -1.70 -0.63
CA PRO A 127 -9.45 -2.99 -0.18
C PRO A 127 -7.95 -2.95 0.11
N SER A 128 -7.20 -1.97 -0.41
CA SER A 128 -5.75 -1.90 -0.27
C SER A 128 -5.27 -1.03 0.88
N CYS A 129 -6.12 -0.18 1.46
CA CYS A 129 -5.72 0.68 2.58
C CYS A 129 -5.67 -0.13 3.89
N PRO A 130 -4.49 -0.27 4.54
CA PRO A 130 -4.38 -1.05 5.78
C PRO A 130 -5.09 -0.37 6.97
N ALA A 131 -5.28 0.95 6.91
CA ALA A 131 -5.92 1.74 7.95
C ALA A 131 -7.40 2.04 7.67
N ASN A 132 -7.98 1.54 6.57
CA ASN A 132 -9.36 1.81 6.16
C ASN A 132 -9.71 3.31 6.05
N CYS A 133 -8.77 4.14 5.58
CA CYS A 133 -8.99 5.59 5.39
C CYS A 133 -10.01 5.93 4.29
N PHE A 134 -10.47 4.95 3.51
CA PHE A 134 -11.38 5.18 2.38
C PHE A 134 -12.71 4.50 2.63
N THR A 135 -13.80 5.24 2.41
CA THR A 135 -15.16 4.72 2.53
C THR A 135 -15.94 4.94 1.24
N LEU A 136 -16.76 3.97 0.90
CA LEU A 136 -17.73 4.04 -0.19
C LEU A 136 -19.06 4.58 0.34
N THR A 137 -19.51 5.70 -0.19
CA THR A 137 -20.81 6.31 0.13
C THR A 137 -21.84 5.81 -0.87
N THR A 138 -22.76 4.96 -0.40
CA THR A 138 -23.87 4.43 -1.20
C THR A 138 -25.20 4.92 -0.62
N PRO A 139 -26.33 4.86 -1.37
CA PRO A 139 -27.65 5.14 -0.81
C PRO A 139 -28.01 4.26 0.40
N GLY A 140 -27.39 3.08 0.53
CA GLY A 140 -27.60 2.13 1.62
C GLY A 140 -26.67 2.31 2.83
N GLY A 141 -25.79 3.32 2.82
CA GLY A 141 -24.84 3.62 3.89
C GLY A 141 -23.39 3.74 3.42
N ASN A 142 -22.49 3.87 4.39
CA ASN A 142 -21.05 4.02 4.19
C ASN A 142 -20.32 2.70 4.46
N PHE A 143 -19.47 2.27 3.54
CA PHE A 143 -18.77 0.98 3.61
C PHE A 143 -17.27 1.15 3.47
N SER A 144 -16.50 0.67 4.44
CA SER A 144 -15.02 0.59 4.36
C SER A 144 -14.53 -0.74 3.79
N SER A 145 -15.45 -1.67 3.45
CA SER A 145 -15.11 -2.95 2.84
C SER A 145 -16.17 -3.40 1.84
N PHE A 146 -15.73 -3.88 0.68
CA PHE A 146 -16.62 -4.49 -0.31
C PHE A 146 -17.31 -5.76 0.21
N ARG A 147 -16.72 -6.43 1.19
CA ARG A 147 -17.33 -7.60 1.82
C ARG A 147 -18.60 -7.23 2.57
N ASP A 148 -18.58 -6.11 3.28
CA ASP A 148 -19.71 -5.69 4.10
C ASP A 148 -20.86 -5.19 3.21
N LEU A 149 -20.54 -4.49 2.12
CA LEU A 149 -21.51 -4.16 1.05
C LEU A 149 -22.07 -5.42 0.38
N PHE A 150 -21.22 -6.39 0.08
CA PHE A 150 -21.65 -7.66 -0.50
C PHE A 150 -22.60 -8.42 0.43
N GLN A 151 -22.32 -8.44 1.74
CA GLN A 151 -23.18 -9.12 2.71
C GLN A 151 -24.55 -8.44 2.79
N GLN A 152 -24.59 -7.10 2.84
CA GLN A 152 -25.85 -6.35 2.80
C GLN A 152 -26.67 -6.68 1.55
N ASN A 153 -26.02 -6.68 0.38
CA ASN A 153 -26.68 -7.03 -0.87
C ASN A 153 -27.14 -8.49 -0.88
N LEU A 154 -26.33 -9.41 -0.34
CA LEU A 154 -26.68 -10.82 -0.26
C LEU A 154 -27.92 -11.05 0.61
N ASP A 155 -28.01 -10.35 1.75
CA ASP A 155 -29.16 -10.41 2.64
C ASP A 155 -30.40 -9.81 1.96
N ALA A 156 -30.25 -8.71 1.21
CA ALA A 156 -31.33 -8.08 0.45
C ALA A 156 -31.87 -8.96 -0.69
N VAL A 157 -31.03 -9.80 -1.31
CA VAL A 157 -31.45 -10.73 -2.38
C VAL A 157 -31.84 -12.11 -1.83
N GLY A 158 -31.81 -12.33 -0.52
CA GLY A 158 -32.29 -13.56 0.12
C GLY A 158 -31.28 -14.72 0.21
N GLY A 159 -29.98 -14.44 0.36
CA GLY A 159 -28.94 -15.41 0.75
C GLY A 159 -28.51 -16.46 -0.29
N GLY A 160 -29.44 -16.90 -1.15
CA GLY A 160 -29.21 -17.94 -2.16
C GLY A 160 -28.67 -17.43 -3.51
N HIS A 161 -28.75 -16.12 -3.76
CA HIS A 161 -28.46 -15.53 -5.08
C HIS A 161 -27.10 -14.80 -5.12
N ARG A 162 -26.03 -15.51 -4.76
CA ARG A 162 -24.66 -14.95 -4.66
C ARG A 162 -24.18 -14.19 -5.90
N LYS A 163 -24.43 -14.74 -7.10
CA LYS A 163 -24.01 -14.08 -8.36
C LYS A 163 -24.71 -12.72 -8.53
N LYS A 164 -26.02 -12.67 -8.31
CA LYS A 164 -26.81 -11.44 -8.39
C LYS A 164 -26.38 -10.41 -7.34
N ALA A 165 -26.09 -10.84 -6.12
CA ALA A 165 -25.56 -9.98 -5.07
C ALA A 165 -24.16 -9.42 -5.42
N LEU A 166 -23.30 -10.23 -6.04
CA LEU A 166 -21.98 -9.80 -6.50
C LEU A 166 -22.09 -8.77 -7.63
N ASP A 167 -22.93 -9.03 -8.63
CA ASP A 167 -23.15 -8.10 -9.75
C ASP A 167 -23.70 -6.75 -9.25
N GLN A 168 -24.64 -6.79 -8.30
CA GLN A 168 -25.18 -5.59 -7.64
C GLN A 168 -24.10 -4.84 -6.85
N THR A 169 -23.25 -5.57 -6.13
CA THR A 169 -22.14 -4.98 -5.35
C THR A 169 -21.15 -4.29 -6.28
N MET A 170 -20.69 -4.95 -7.34
CA MET A 170 -19.73 -4.37 -8.27
C MET A 170 -20.29 -3.16 -9.01
N ARG A 171 -21.60 -3.17 -9.32
CA ARG A 171 -22.29 -2.02 -9.88
C ARG A 171 -22.33 -0.84 -8.91
N GLN A 172 -22.71 -1.09 -7.66
CA GLN A 172 -22.71 -0.05 -6.63
C GLN A 172 -21.30 0.48 -6.36
N VAL A 173 -20.29 -0.39 -6.32
CA VAL A 173 -18.89 0.03 -6.22
C VAL A 173 -18.55 0.95 -7.39
N ALA A 174 -18.90 0.63 -8.63
CA ALA A 174 -18.61 1.48 -9.78
C ALA A 174 -19.27 2.86 -9.70
N GLU A 175 -20.55 2.91 -9.32
CA GLU A 175 -21.39 4.13 -9.37
C GLU A 175 -21.25 5.03 -8.14
N SER A 176 -20.80 4.50 -7.01
CA SER A 176 -20.80 5.22 -5.74
C SER A 176 -19.63 6.19 -5.60
N GLN A 177 -19.76 7.16 -4.69
CA GLN A 177 -18.70 8.09 -4.37
C GLN A 177 -17.77 7.51 -3.30
N LEU A 178 -16.52 7.93 -3.35
CA LEU A 178 -15.50 7.61 -2.36
C LEU A 178 -15.23 8.86 -1.53
N ALA A 179 -15.07 8.65 -0.22
CA ALA A 179 -14.66 9.68 0.72
C ALA A 179 -13.41 9.24 1.45
N PHE A 180 -12.46 10.16 1.62
CA PHE A 180 -11.24 9.95 2.36
C PHE A 180 -11.34 10.53 3.78
N ASN A 181 -10.99 9.72 4.77
CA ASN A 181 -10.79 10.16 6.15
C ASN A 181 -9.30 10.03 6.52
N PRO A 182 -8.60 11.15 6.74
CA PRO A 182 -7.19 11.15 7.10
C PRO A 182 -6.94 10.67 8.54
N VAL A 183 -7.97 10.69 9.40
CA VAL A 183 -7.85 10.28 10.80
C VAL A 183 -7.48 8.80 10.88
N GLY A 184 -6.36 8.50 11.53
CA GLY A 184 -5.82 7.14 11.66
C GLY A 184 -5.04 6.65 10.44
N CYS A 185 -4.75 7.51 9.46
CA CYS A 185 -3.80 7.18 8.40
C CYS A 185 -2.41 6.90 8.99
N VAL A 186 -1.80 5.80 8.53
CA VAL A 186 -0.46 5.35 8.98
C VAL A 186 0.64 5.70 7.96
N GLU A 187 0.33 6.55 6.99
CA GLU A 187 1.27 7.09 5.99
C GLU A 187 2.05 6.02 5.19
N CYS A 188 1.47 4.84 5.02
CA CYS A 188 2.12 3.72 4.32
C CYS A 188 2.37 3.95 2.82
N GLY A 189 1.77 4.98 2.22
CA GLY A 189 1.92 5.32 0.80
C GLY A 189 1.21 4.37 -0.18
N THR A 190 0.55 3.31 0.27
CA THR A 190 -0.11 2.32 -0.61
C THR A 190 -1.11 2.96 -1.55
N CYS A 191 -1.91 3.90 -1.06
CA CYS A 191 -2.94 4.57 -1.85
C CYS A 191 -2.35 5.39 -3.01
N ARG A 192 -1.18 6.04 -2.81
CA ARG A 192 -0.43 6.73 -3.87
C ARG A 192 0.19 5.77 -4.88
N ALA A 193 0.62 4.59 -4.44
CA ALA A 193 1.29 3.63 -5.31
C ALA A 193 0.33 2.94 -6.31
N ILE A 194 -0.92 2.72 -5.93
CA ILE A 194 -1.90 1.94 -6.72
C ILE A 194 -2.83 2.79 -7.60
N GLY A 195 -2.96 4.08 -7.29
CA GLY A 195 -3.83 5.00 -8.01
C GLY A 195 -3.10 5.82 -9.08
N PRO A 196 -3.83 6.52 -9.98
CA PRO A 196 -3.25 7.56 -10.82
C PRO A 196 -2.55 8.63 -9.98
N LYS A 197 -1.45 9.20 -10.49
CA LYS A 197 -0.59 10.13 -9.73
C LYS A 197 -1.32 11.41 -9.32
N GLU A 198 -2.31 11.80 -10.08
CA GLU A 198 -3.17 12.96 -9.90
C GLU A 198 -4.29 12.76 -8.88
N THR A 199 -4.54 11.52 -8.44
CA THR A 199 -5.62 11.24 -7.49
C THR A 199 -5.20 11.46 -6.05
N ILE A 200 -3.94 11.17 -5.71
CA ILE A 200 -3.44 11.23 -4.33
C ILE A 200 -2.09 11.93 -4.28
N GLY A 201 -2.09 13.11 -3.67
CA GLY A 201 -0.91 13.88 -3.31
C GLY A 201 -0.40 13.49 -1.93
N PHE A 202 0.92 13.33 -1.80
CA PHE A 202 1.61 13.25 -0.51
C PHE A 202 2.53 14.47 -0.41
N GLY A 203 2.19 15.36 0.52
CA GLY A 203 3.02 16.47 0.94
C GLY A 203 4.04 16.05 2.01
N TYR A 204 4.77 17.04 2.50
CA TYR A 204 5.69 16.87 3.62
C TYR A 204 4.94 16.98 4.95
N GLU A 205 5.30 16.15 5.93
CA GLU A 205 4.88 16.35 7.32
C GLU A 205 5.30 17.73 7.81
N SER A 206 4.45 18.33 8.64
CA SER A 206 4.77 19.55 9.36
C SER A 206 5.29 19.18 10.75
N ARG A 207 6.59 19.46 11.00
CA ARG A 207 7.21 19.54 12.34
C ARG A 207 6.89 18.38 13.33
N GLY A 208 7.20 17.13 12.96
CA GLY A 208 7.13 15.98 13.87
C GLY A 208 5.70 15.56 14.24
N ARG A 209 4.77 15.78 13.33
CA ARG A 209 3.37 15.36 13.41
C ARG A 209 3.09 14.35 12.31
N GLY A 210 2.04 13.58 12.47
CA GLY A 210 1.81 12.37 11.68
C GLY A 210 1.91 11.15 12.59
N VAL A 211 2.50 10.09 12.07
CA VAL A 211 2.44 8.76 12.68
C VAL A 211 3.60 8.55 13.64
N SER A 212 3.31 8.43 14.94
CA SER A 212 4.34 8.10 15.93
C SER A 212 4.48 6.59 16.12
N TYR A 213 5.56 6.03 15.58
CA TYR A 213 5.94 4.63 15.81
C TYR A 213 6.91 4.53 17.00
N SER A 214 6.59 3.71 17.99
CA SER A 214 7.51 3.33 19.06
C SER A 214 8.17 1.98 18.72
N PHE A 215 9.50 1.96 18.58
CA PHE A 215 10.32 0.76 18.28
C PHE A 215 10.06 0.09 16.91
N GLY A 216 10.01 0.89 15.85
CA GLY A 216 9.92 0.39 14.46
C GLY A 216 11.10 -0.48 14.02
#